data_AF-A0A5B1R8K1-F1
#
_entry.id   AF-A0A5B1R8K1-F1
#
_cell.length_a   1.000
_cell.length_b   1.000
_cell.length_c   1.000
_cell.angle_alpha   90.00
_cell.angle_beta   90.00
_cell.angle_gamma   90.00
#
_symmetry.space_group_name_H-M   'P 1'
#
loop_
_entity.id
_entity.type
_entity.pdbx_description
1 polymer ?
#
loop_
_entity_poly.entity_id
_entity_poly.type
_entity_poly.pdbx_seq_one_letter_code
_entity_poly.pdbx_strand_id
1 'polypeptide(L)'
;MTDLSDWRVTKFASGEQNLKFVNAIPAGSRNDVEPTSSASEEYYTLASSPTLLQLFYPSGSINPAGRPQGGSDFYASPIDVSNAFSVTLQYDVFFPADFDWVLGGKLPGLYGGHDACSGGDDALNCFSTRLMWRPNGAGEMYLYAPKNKQTRTTCSLPPQSVCESSYGLSLARGSFHFKPGAWTHVKQTITLNTPGQQDGGLYLEVNGKAVISQKDIYYRGNNTPPPSSNTPTDGSPADDDPTSPDDDDDDGDLLSPILGGLLGNATIFDIGQSEGLASIIGFSGIFFSTFFGGHDPQYATPKDQYTWFKGFTLKINKSN
;
A
#
# COMPACT_ATOMS: atom_id res chain seq x y z
N MET A 1 -5.91 -18.83 12.72
CA MET A 1 -4.71 -18.00 12.57
C MET A 1 -4.50 -17.27 13.89
N THR A 2 -3.71 -17.82 14.80
CA THR A 2 -3.52 -17.24 16.15
C THR A 2 -2.43 -16.17 16.21
N ASP A 3 -1.61 -16.09 15.15
CA ASP A 3 -0.55 -15.12 14.94
C ASP A 3 -0.32 -14.92 13.43
N LEU A 4 0.74 -14.18 13.05
CA LEU A 4 1.14 -13.95 11.65
C LEU A 4 2.20 -14.95 11.13
N SER A 5 2.45 -16.08 11.80
CA SER A 5 3.51 -17.02 11.41
C SER A 5 3.38 -17.50 9.95
N ASP A 6 2.17 -17.88 9.54
CA ASP A 6 1.87 -18.31 8.16
C ASP A 6 2.01 -17.19 7.12
N TRP A 7 2.00 -15.91 7.54
CA TRP A 7 2.18 -14.78 6.61
C TRP A 7 3.62 -14.64 6.15
N ARG A 8 4.59 -15.20 6.89
CA ARG A 8 6.02 -14.97 6.66
C ARG A 8 6.29 -13.47 6.50
N VAL A 9 5.95 -12.71 7.54
CA VAL A 9 6.16 -11.25 7.58
C VAL A 9 7.65 -10.99 7.37
N THR A 10 7.99 -10.29 6.29
CA THR A 10 9.37 -9.96 5.93
C THR A 10 9.81 -8.66 6.57
N LYS A 11 8.86 -7.74 6.82
CA LYS A 11 9.11 -6.45 7.45
C LYS A 11 7.85 -5.88 8.08
N PHE A 12 7.94 -5.48 9.35
CA PHE A 12 6.91 -4.67 10.00
C PHE A 12 7.30 -3.20 9.89
N ALA A 13 6.44 -2.36 9.30
CA ALA A 13 6.72 -0.94 9.12
C ALA A 13 6.12 -0.08 10.24
N SER A 14 4.90 -0.38 10.69
CA SER A 14 4.27 0.32 11.81
C SER A 14 3.02 -0.40 12.35
N GLY A 15 2.60 -0.05 13.56
CA GLY A 15 1.26 -0.41 14.05
C GLY A 15 1.08 -1.88 14.44
N GLU A 16 2.13 -2.58 14.85
CA GLU A 16 2.05 -3.97 15.34
C GLU A 16 1.14 -4.06 16.58
N GLN A 17 1.24 -3.06 17.46
CA GLN A 17 0.45 -2.94 18.68
C GLN A 17 -1.06 -2.78 18.43
N ASN A 18 -1.47 -2.38 17.23
CA ASN A 18 -2.87 -2.16 16.86
C ASN A 18 -3.53 -3.42 16.30
N LEU A 19 -2.77 -4.51 16.17
CA LEU A 19 -3.21 -5.77 15.61
C LEU A 19 -3.58 -6.75 16.73
N LYS A 20 -4.76 -7.35 16.62
CA LYS A 20 -5.23 -8.39 17.55
C LYS A 20 -5.87 -9.55 16.83
N PHE A 21 -5.67 -10.74 17.36
CA PHE A 21 -6.38 -11.95 16.93
C PHE A 21 -7.58 -12.19 17.85
N VAL A 22 -8.78 -12.17 17.28
CA VAL A 22 -10.04 -12.29 18.03
C VAL A 22 -10.93 -13.36 17.43
N ASN A 23 -11.83 -13.94 18.22
CA ASN A 23 -12.70 -15.03 17.77
C ASN A 23 -14.07 -14.56 17.28
N ALA A 24 -14.43 -13.29 17.52
CA ALA A 24 -15.73 -12.72 17.15
C ALA A 24 -15.66 -11.20 16.97
N ILE A 25 -16.64 -10.67 16.23
CA ILE A 25 -16.94 -9.24 16.13
C ILE A 25 -17.97 -8.90 17.21
N PRO A 26 -17.82 -7.79 17.97
CA PRO A 26 -18.82 -7.36 18.96
C PRO A 26 -20.23 -7.22 18.36
N ALA A 27 -21.26 -7.61 19.13
CA ALA A 27 -22.65 -7.64 18.65
C ALA A 27 -23.16 -6.27 18.17
N GLY A 28 -22.79 -5.19 18.87
CA GLY A 28 -23.17 -3.81 18.51
C GLY A 28 -22.54 -3.27 17.22
N SER A 29 -21.63 -4.01 16.58
CA SER A 29 -20.99 -3.62 15.32
C SER A 29 -21.74 -4.12 14.08
N ARG A 30 -22.83 -4.90 14.22
CA ARG A 30 -23.62 -5.47 13.13
C ARG A 30 -24.92 -4.70 12.91
N ASN A 31 -25.42 -4.67 11.67
CA ASN A 31 -26.70 -4.02 11.33
C ASN A 31 -27.93 -4.92 11.56
N ASP A 32 -27.75 -6.20 11.87
CA ASP A 32 -28.86 -7.14 12.01
C ASP A 32 -29.24 -7.34 13.48
N VAL A 33 -30.42 -6.80 13.82
CA VAL A 33 -31.34 -7.46 14.75
C VAL A 33 -31.83 -8.71 14.02
N GLU A 34 -31.27 -9.87 14.35
CA GLU A 34 -31.95 -11.13 14.02
C GLU A 34 -33.32 -11.13 14.72
N PRO A 35 -34.41 -11.60 14.09
CA PRO A 35 -35.71 -11.62 14.73
C PRO A 35 -35.62 -12.45 16.02
N THR A 36 -35.95 -11.82 17.14
CA THR A 36 -36.11 -12.48 18.43
C THR A 36 -37.34 -13.40 18.37
N SER A 37 -37.14 -14.68 18.11
CA SER A 37 -38.08 -15.71 18.56
C SER A 37 -37.64 -16.19 19.94
N SER A 38 -38.49 -15.98 20.93
CA SER A 38 -38.35 -16.47 22.29
C SER A 38 -38.32 -18.00 22.33
N ALA A 39 -37.18 -18.58 22.67
CA ALA A 39 -37.08 -19.84 23.39
C ALA A 39 -35.70 -19.96 24.05
N SER A 40 -35.74 -20.40 25.30
CA SER A 40 -34.63 -20.77 26.16
C SER A 40 -33.77 -21.92 25.61
N GLU A 41 -32.59 -22.05 26.23
CA GLU A 41 -31.65 -23.19 26.22
C GLU A 41 -30.42 -23.06 25.32
N GLU A 42 -29.28 -22.96 26.02
CA GLU A 42 -27.96 -23.53 25.73
C GLU A 42 -27.54 -23.93 24.29
N TYR A 43 -26.42 -23.30 23.88
CA TYR A 43 -25.41 -23.64 22.86
C TYR A 43 -25.66 -23.32 21.38
N TYR A 44 -24.76 -22.48 20.84
CA TYR A 44 -23.92 -22.85 19.69
C TYR A 44 -22.48 -22.33 19.90
N THR A 45 -21.62 -23.17 20.48
CA THR A 45 -20.20 -23.19 20.13
C THR A 45 -19.99 -24.46 19.31
N LEU A 46 -19.68 -24.36 18.01
CA LEU A 46 -19.22 -25.50 17.22
C LEU A 46 -18.35 -25.04 16.05
N ALA A 47 -17.19 -25.72 15.95
CA ALA A 47 -16.10 -25.60 14.99
C ALA A 47 -15.25 -24.32 15.07
N SER A 48 -14.10 -24.42 15.76
CA SER A 48 -12.92 -23.55 15.65
C SER A 48 -13.17 -22.23 14.90
N SER A 49 -13.68 -21.22 15.61
CA SER A 49 -13.99 -19.93 15.00
C SER A 49 -12.78 -19.45 14.21
N PRO A 50 -12.93 -19.03 12.93
CA PRO A 50 -11.81 -18.50 12.19
C PRO A 50 -11.30 -17.30 12.97
N THR A 51 -10.07 -17.38 13.45
CA THR A 51 -9.44 -16.27 14.13
C THR A 51 -9.43 -15.08 13.19
N LEU A 52 -10.08 -14.00 13.61
CA LEU A 52 -10.19 -12.75 12.87
C LEU A 52 -8.99 -11.88 13.21
N LEU A 53 -8.47 -11.21 12.19
CA LEU A 53 -7.48 -10.16 12.35
C LEU A 53 -8.20 -8.84 12.61
N GLN A 54 -8.20 -8.35 13.84
CA GLN A 54 -8.74 -7.05 14.23
C GLN A 54 -7.65 -5.98 14.12
N LEU A 55 -7.98 -4.85 13.51
CA LEU A 55 -7.13 -3.66 13.45
C LEU A 55 -7.79 -2.52 14.20
N PHE A 56 -7.01 -1.84 15.04
CA PHE A 56 -7.43 -0.69 15.82
C PHE A 56 -6.94 0.64 15.22
N TYR A 57 -7.84 1.61 15.13
CA TYR A 57 -7.55 2.98 14.72
C TYR A 57 -7.96 3.92 15.87
N PRO A 58 -7.01 4.39 16.70
CA PRO A 58 -7.31 5.30 17.79
C PRO A 58 -7.80 6.65 17.25
N SER A 59 -8.68 7.30 18.00
CA SER A 59 -9.14 8.66 17.73
C SER A 59 -7.96 9.60 17.46
N GLY A 60 -8.06 10.41 16.41
CA GLY A 60 -7.00 11.33 15.97
C GLY A 60 -5.94 10.70 15.05
N SER A 61 -5.93 9.37 14.86
CA SER A 61 -4.97 8.74 13.95
C SER A 61 -5.27 9.05 12.48
N ILE A 62 -4.20 9.29 11.72
CA ILE A 62 -4.20 9.55 10.28
C ILE A 62 -3.23 8.54 9.66
N ASN A 63 -2.11 9.01 9.13
CA ASN A 63 -1.10 8.18 8.47
C ASN A 63 -0.12 7.53 9.47
N PRO A 64 0.64 6.51 9.04
CA PRO A 64 1.57 5.76 9.90
C PRO A 64 2.67 6.59 10.57
N ALA A 65 3.04 7.74 9.99
CA ALA A 65 4.06 8.63 10.55
C ALA A 65 3.48 9.49 11.70
N GLY A 66 2.17 9.75 11.69
CA GLY A 66 1.48 10.53 12.71
C GLY A 66 1.37 9.82 14.07
N ARG A 67 0.95 10.58 15.08
CA ARG A 67 0.61 10.06 16.42
C ARG A 67 -0.79 10.55 16.82
N PRO A 68 -1.64 9.70 17.42
CA PRO A 68 -1.40 8.27 17.66
C PRO A 68 -1.35 7.47 16.35
N GLN A 69 -0.58 6.37 16.33
CA GLN A 69 -0.53 5.47 15.17
C GLN A 69 -1.82 4.64 15.12
N GLY A 70 -2.48 4.60 13.97
CA GLY A 70 -3.67 3.79 13.75
C GLY A 70 -3.49 2.79 12.63
N GLY A 71 -4.14 1.64 12.80
CA GLY A 71 -4.01 0.50 11.90
C GLY A 71 -2.59 -0.07 11.89
N SER A 72 -2.18 -0.67 10.78
CA SER A 72 -0.94 -1.43 10.68
C SER A 72 -0.42 -1.51 9.25
N ASP A 73 0.91 -1.45 9.11
CA ASP A 73 1.62 -1.58 7.84
C ASP A 73 2.74 -2.63 7.99
N PHE A 74 2.69 -3.69 7.17
CA PHE A 74 3.71 -4.72 7.08
C PHE A 74 3.73 -5.40 5.70
N TYR A 75 4.86 -6.03 5.39
CA TYR A 75 5.11 -6.77 4.17
C TYR A 75 5.22 -8.26 4.48
N ALA A 76 4.65 -9.09 3.61
CA ALA A 76 4.54 -10.52 3.84
C ALA A 76 4.69 -11.30 2.52
N SER A 77 5.36 -12.45 2.58
CA SER A 77 5.55 -13.33 1.43
C SER A 77 5.28 -14.79 1.83
N PRO A 78 3.99 -15.17 2.01
CA PRO A 78 3.63 -16.50 2.51
C PRO A 78 4.03 -17.63 1.55
N ILE A 79 4.12 -17.32 0.25
CA ILE A 79 4.65 -18.19 -0.81
C ILE A 79 5.58 -17.36 -1.70
N ASP A 80 6.59 -17.99 -2.32
CA ASP A 80 7.48 -17.31 -3.25
C ASP A 80 6.74 -16.96 -4.56
N VAL A 81 6.52 -15.67 -4.77
CA VAL A 81 5.87 -15.11 -5.96
C VAL A 81 6.85 -14.40 -6.90
N SER A 82 8.15 -14.42 -6.61
CA SER A 82 9.16 -13.63 -7.34
C SER A 82 9.17 -13.88 -8.85
N ASN A 83 8.94 -15.13 -9.25
CA ASN A 83 8.88 -15.56 -10.66
C ASN A 83 7.45 -15.61 -11.24
N ALA A 84 6.44 -15.18 -10.49
CA ALA A 84 5.06 -15.21 -10.94
C ALA A 84 4.78 -14.10 -11.96
N PHE A 85 3.96 -14.43 -12.97
CA PHE A 85 3.46 -13.45 -13.94
C PHE A 85 2.07 -12.93 -13.56
N SER A 86 1.26 -13.76 -12.91
CA SER A 86 -0.08 -13.40 -12.45
C SER A 86 -0.32 -13.93 -11.05
N VAL A 87 -0.80 -13.07 -10.16
CA VAL A 87 -1.05 -13.37 -8.74
C VAL A 87 -2.42 -12.87 -8.33
N THR A 88 -3.15 -13.69 -7.59
CA THR A 88 -4.43 -13.33 -6.97
C THR A 88 -4.26 -13.22 -5.45
N LEU A 89 -4.67 -12.09 -4.90
CA LEU A 89 -4.90 -11.87 -3.47
C LEU A 89 -6.41 -11.76 -3.23
N GLN A 90 -6.92 -12.45 -2.24
CA GLN A 90 -8.30 -12.27 -1.77
C GLN A 90 -8.37 -12.30 -0.26
N TYR A 91 -9.37 -11.63 0.30
CA TYR A 91 -9.67 -11.55 1.72
C TYR A 91 -11.10 -11.02 1.94
N ASP A 92 -11.64 -11.25 3.13
CA ASP A 92 -12.85 -10.58 3.58
C ASP A 92 -12.47 -9.44 4.53
N VAL A 93 -13.18 -8.31 4.42
CA VAL A 93 -13.06 -7.17 5.34
C VAL A 93 -14.43 -6.78 5.90
N PHE A 94 -14.49 -6.44 7.19
CA PHE A 94 -15.68 -5.98 7.89
C PHE A 94 -15.43 -4.59 8.49
N PHE A 95 -16.33 -3.66 8.19
CA PHE A 95 -16.43 -2.36 8.82
C PHE A 95 -17.65 -2.35 9.76
N PRO A 96 -17.57 -1.84 11.00
CA PRO A 96 -18.71 -1.67 11.89
C PRO A 96 -19.89 -0.92 11.23
N ALA A 97 -21.11 -1.19 11.71
CA ALA A 97 -22.32 -0.47 11.31
C ALA A 97 -22.19 1.06 11.47
N ASP A 98 -21.49 1.50 12.52
CA ASP A 98 -21.27 2.89 12.88
C ASP A 98 -19.92 3.42 12.40
N PHE A 99 -19.24 2.73 11.47
CA PHE A 99 -17.92 3.15 10.98
C PHE A 99 -17.99 4.53 10.31
N ASP A 100 -17.16 5.45 10.81
CA ASP A 100 -16.95 6.77 10.23
C ASP A 100 -15.86 6.67 9.15
N TRP A 101 -16.28 6.86 7.89
CA TRP A 101 -15.43 6.76 6.72
C TRP A 101 -14.42 7.90 6.60
N VAL A 102 -14.69 9.05 7.23
CA VAL A 102 -13.96 10.31 7.07
C VAL A 102 -13.75 10.59 5.56
N LEU A 103 -12.52 10.83 5.13
CA LEU A 103 -12.13 11.09 3.74
C LEU A 103 -11.49 9.87 3.05
N GLY A 104 -11.32 8.78 3.78
CA GLY A 104 -10.78 7.53 3.27
C GLY A 104 -9.61 6.95 4.07
N GLY A 105 -9.16 5.79 3.61
CA GLY A 105 -8.07 5.05 4.21
C GLY A 105 -7.66 3.86 3.37
N LYS A 106 -6.58 3.19 3.77
CA LYS A 106 -5.86 2.19 2.97
C LYS A 106 -6.32 0.78 3.34
N LEU A 107 -6.24 -0.13 2.38
CA LEU A 107 -6.50 -1.55 2.54
C LEU A 107 -5.42 -2.39 1.85
N PRO A 108 -5.21 -3.64 2.30
CA PRO A 108 -4.17 -4.52 1.77
C PRO A 108 -4.24 -4.74 0.25
N GLY A 109 -3.07 -4.93 -0.37
CA GLY A 109 -2.92 -5.25 -1.79
C GLY A 109 -1.62 -5.98 -2.08
N LEU A 110 -1.33 -6.22 -3.36
CA LEU A 110 -0.05 -6.80 -3.80
C LEU A 110 1.00 -5.72 -4.04
N TYR A 111 2.27 -6.10 -3.96
CA TYR A 111 3.40 -5.24 -4.33
C TYR A 111 4.53 -6.02 -4.99
N GLY A 112 5.44 -5.29 -5.64
CA GLY A 112 6.62 -5.81 -6.29
C GLY A 112 7.73 -4.78 -6.43
N GLY A 113 8.95 -5.24 -6.69
CA GLY A 113 10.15 -4.41 -6.57
C GLY A 113 10.51 -4.17 -5.11
N HIS A 114 10.87 -2.94 -4.75
CA HIS A 114 11.20 -2.58 -3.37
C HIS A 114 9.96 -2.31 -2.51
N ASP A 115 10.14 -2.45 -1.19
CA ASP A 115 9.16 -2.02 -0.19
C ASP A 115 8.92 -0.50 -0.27
N ALA A 116 7.86 -0.01 0.37
CA ALA A 116 7.54 1.42 0.48
C ALA A 116 7.20 2.13 -0.84
N CYS A 117 6.82 1.39 -1.89
CA CYS A 117 6.24 1.89 -3.14
C CYS A 117 4.90 2.65 -2.93
N SER A 118 5.00 3.82 -2.30
CA SER A 118 3.92 4.54 -1.62
C SER A 118 4.40 5.94 -1.22
N GLY A 119 3.54 6.75 -0.58
CA GLY A 119 4.00 7.97 0.12
C GLY A 119 4.51 9.11 -0.78
N GLY A 120 4.42 8.97 -2.10
CA GLY A 120 4.94 9.97 -3.06
C GLY A 120 6.00 9.40 -4.01
N ASP A 121 6.39 8.13 -3.82
CA ASP A 121 7.25 7.41 -4.74
C ASP A 121 6.74 7.44 -6.19
N ASP A 122 7.64 7.67 -7.15
CA ASP A 122 7.33 7.73 -8.59
C ASP A 122 7.02 6.36 -9.19
N ALA A 123 7.31 5.28 -8.45
CA ALA A 123 7.06 3.89 -8.78
C ALA A 123 7.73 3.47 -10.09
N LEU A 124 8.98 3.89 -10.31
CA LEU A 124 9.76 3.56 -11.50
C LEU A 124 10.39 2.16 -11.42
N ASN A 125 10.69 1.71 -10.21
CA ASN A 125 11.38 0.46 -9.87
C ASN A 125 10.59 -0.41 -8.86
N CYS A 126 9.30 -0.11 -8.69
CA CYS A 126 8.38 -0.86 -7.85
C CYS A 126 6.93 -0.69 -8.33
N PHE A 127 6.01 -1.48 -7.78
CA PHE A 127 4.58 -1.20 -7.87
C PHE A 127 3.86 -1.59 -6.58
N SER A 128 2.73 -0.94 -6.29
CA SER A 128 1.78 -1.40 -5.28
C SER A 128 0.34 -1.26 -5.75
N THR A 129 -0.51 -2.19 -5.34
CA THR A 129 -1.89 -2.36 -5.81
C THR A 129 -2.85 -2.42 -4.63
N ARG A 130 -2.70 -1.48 -3.69
CA ARG A 130 -3.57 -1.40 -2.51
C ARG A 130 -4.98 -1.01 -2.92
N LEU A 131 -5.93 -1.25 -2.02
CA LEU A 131 -7.26 -0.65 -2.15
C LEU A 131 -7.36 0.56 -1.21
N MET A 132 -8.34 1.41 -1.46
CA MET A 132 -8.74 2.44 -0.50
C MET A 132 -10.26 2.43 -0.32
N TRP A 133 -10.69 2.74 0.91
CA TRP A 133 -12.04 3.25 1.13
C TRP A 133 -12.02 4.77 1.02
N ARG A 134 -13.19 5.34 0.73
CA ARG A 134 -13.49 6.77 0.55
C ARG A 134 -14.79 7.09 1.31
N PRO A 135 -15.24 8.37 1.35
CA PRO A 135 -16.49 8.71 2.00
C PRO A 135 -17.65 7.80 1.58
N ASN A 136 -18.54 7.51 2.54
CA ASN A 136 -19.71 6.64 2.34
C ASN A 136 -19.39 5.20 1.92
N GLY A 137 -18.17 4.73 2.20
CA GLY A 137 -17.74 3.37 1.88
C GLY A 137 -17.39 3.14 0.42
N ALA A 138 -17.32 4.19 -0.41
CA ALA A 138 -16.87 4.04 -1.79
C ALA A 138 -15.47 3.40 -1.84
N GLY A 139 -15.30 2.38 -2.67
CA GLY A 139 -14.01 1.71 -2.85
C GLY A 139 -13.30 2.17 -4.12
N GLU A 140 -11.97 2.11 -4.11
CA GLU A 140 -11.13 2.32 -5.29
C GLU A 140 -9.93 1.37 -5.30
N MET A 141 -9.40 1.10 -6.50
CA MET A 141 -8.03 0.61 -6.64
C MET A 141 -7.08 1.81 -6.48
N TYR A 142 -6.06 1.65 -5.64
CA TYR A 142 -5.04 2.65 -5.39
C TYR A 142 -3.67 2.15 -5.85
N LEU A 143 -3.30 2.59 -7.07
CA LEU A 143 -2.16 2.05 -7.82
C LEU A 143 -0.94 2.97 -7.70
N TYR A 144 0.19 2.39 -7.30
CA TYR A 144 1.53 2.94 -7.58
C TYR A 144 2.16 2.10 -8.68
N ALA A 145 2.44 2.74 -9.82
CA ALA A 145 3.15 2.23 -10.99
C ALA A 145 3.57 3.45 -11.83
N PRO A 146 4.43 3.32 -12.86
CA PRO A 146 4.92 4.46 -13.64
C PRO A 146 3.76 5.30 -14.20
N LYS A 147 3.52 6.48 -13.60
CA LYS A 147 2.30 7.28 -13.83
C LYS A 147 2.17 7.72 -15.30
N ASN A 148 3.27 8.24 -15.84
CA ASN A 148 3.36 8.78 -17.21
C ASN A 148 3.28 7.69 -18.30
N LYS A 149 3.19 6.42 -17.92
CA LYS A 149 3.04 5.28 -18.83
C LYS A 149 1.63 4.69 -18.81
N GLN A 150 0.73 5.15 -17.94
CA GLN A 150 -0.64 4.64 -17.94
C GLN A 150 -1.43 5.19 -19.13
N THR A 151 -2.31 4.35 -19.69
CA THR A 151 -3.16 4.76 -20.80
C THR A 151 -4.27 5.71 -20.34
N ARG A 152 -4.80 6.49 -21.29
CA ARG A 152 -5.99 7.32 -21.05
C ARG A 152 -7.18 6.48 -20.59
N THR A 153 -7.32 5.25 -21.12
CA THR A 153 -8.38 4.31 -20.74
C THR A 153 -8.29 3.93 -19.28
N THR A 154 -7.10 3.50 -18.82
CA THR A 154 -6.85 3.22 -17.40
C THR A 154 -7.17 4.44 -16.52
N CYS A 155 -6.72 5.62 -16.95
CA CYS A 155 -6.94 6.87 -16.22
C CYS A 155 -8.34 7.49 -16.37
N SER A 156 -9.27 6.80 -17.04
CA SER A 156 -10.66 7.25 -17.23
C SER A 156 -11.68 6.18 -16.88
N LEU A 157 -11.29 5.16 -16.10
CA LEU A 157 -12.21 4.12 -15.63
C LEU A 157 -13.38 4.72 -14.83
N PRO A 158 -14.63 4.37 -15.14
CA PRO A 158 -15.79 4.83 -14.39
C PRO A 158 -15.87 4.14 -13.01
N PRO A 159 -16.56 4.74 -12.04
CA PRO A 159 -17.21 6.06 -12.09
C PRO A 159 -16.24 7.24 -12.08
N GLN A 160 -15.07 7.09 -11.43
CA GLN A 160 -14.09 8.16 -11.31
C GLN A 160 -12.67 7.61 -11.23
N SER A 161 -11.76 8.14 -12.04
CA SER A 161 -10.32 7.90 -11.94
C SER A 161 -9.56 9.22 -11.84
N VAL A 162 -8.47 9.23 -11.08
CA VAL A 162 -7.58 10.39 -10.89
C VAL A 162 -6.14 9.90 -11.01
N CYS A 163 -5.49 10.23 -12.13
CA CYS A 163 -4.09 9.90 -12.38
C CYS A 163 -3.14 11.10 -12.22
N GLU A 164 -3.64 12.33 -12.35
CA GLU A 164 -2.89 13.55 -12.08
C GLU A 164 -2.78 13.76 -10.57
N SER A 165 -1.89 13.02 -9.91
CA SER A 165 -1.66 13.07 -8.47
C SER A 165 -0.18 12.98 -8.14
N SER A 166 0.26 13.76 -7.14
CA SER A 166 1.58 13.57 -6.50
C SER A 166 1.70 12.20 -5.80
N TYR A 167 0.57 11.54 -5.52
CA TYR A 167 0.52 10.24 -4.87
C TYR A 167 0.05 9.14 -5.83
N GLY A 168 -0.44 8.02 -5.31
CA GLY A 168 -0.96 6.91 -6.11
C GLY A 168 -2.19 7.30 -6.95
N LEU A 169 -2.40 6.55 -8.03
CA LEU A 169 -3.50 6.71 -8.97
C LEU A 169 -4.77 6.12 -8.34
N SER A 170 -5.85 6.91 -8.29
CA SER A 170 -7.17 6.40 -7.91
C SER A 170 -7.87 5.87 -9.15
N LEU A 171 -8.21 4.58 -9.18
CA LEU A 171 -8.88 3.95 -10.32
C LEU A 171 -10.29 3.47 -9.93
N ALA A 172 -11.28 3.84 -10.76
CA ALA A 172 -12.67 3.40 -10.64
C ALA A 172 -13.30 3.61 -9.24
N ARG A 173 -13.01 4.74 -8.60
CA ARG A 173 -13.59 5.11 -7.30
C ARG A 173 -15.11 5.08 -7.37
N GLY A 174 -15.72 4.36 -6.44
CA GLY A 174 -17.17 4.20 -6.33
C GLY A 174 -17.76 3.11 -7.22
N SER A 175 -16.94 2.36 -7.96
CA SER A 175 -17.39 1.18 -8.72
C SER A 175 -17.95 0.06 -7.81
N PHE A 176 -17.60 0.11 -6.52
CA PHE A 176 -18.14 -0.72 -5.45
C PHE A 176 -18.17 0.07 -4.14
N HIS A 177 -18.91 -0.45 -3.16
CA HIS A 177 -18.99 0.12 -1.81
C HIS A 177 -18.77 -0.97 -0.76
N PHE A 178 -18.00 -0.65 0.27
CA PHE A 178 -17.92 -1.42 1.50
C PHE A 178 -19.18 -1.14 2.32
N LYS A 179 -20.00 -2.15 2.55
CA LYS A 179 -21.23 -1.99 3.34
C LYS A 179 -20.88 -2.06 4.83
N PRO A 180 -21.15 -1.02 5.64
CA PRO A 180 -20.93 -1.09 7.08
C PRO A 180 -21.85 -2.14 7.71
N GLY A 181 -21.38 -2.78 8.77
CA GLY A 181 -22.07 -3.86 9.48
C GLY A 181 -22.13 -5.18 8.71
N ALA A 182 -21.41 -5.33 7.59
CA ALA A 182 -21.40 -6.54 6.77
C ALA A 182 -19.99 -6.88 6.26
N TRP A 183 -19.76 -8.16 5.97
CA TRP A 183 -18.53 -8.61 5.32
C TRP A 183 -18.54 -8.22 3.84
N THR A 184 -17.38 -7.79 3.35
CA THR A 184 -17.12 -7.59 1.93
C THR A 184 -15.99 -8.50 1.50
N HIS A 185 -16.26 -9.40 0.55
CA HIS A 185 -15.27 -10.25 -0.08
C HIS A 185 -14.55 -9.47 -1.18
N VAL A 186 -13.22 -9.40 -1.11
CA VAL A 186 -12.36 -8.74 -2.08
C VAL A 186 -11.47 -9.79 -2.74
N LYS A 187 -11.39 -9.76 -4.07
CA LYS A 187 -10.48 -10.59 -4.85
C LYS A 187 -9.84 -9.76 -5.96
N GLN A 188 -8.54 -9.53 -5.82
CA GLN A 188 -7.72 -8.78 -6.76
C GLN A 188 -6.77 -9.73 -7.47
N THR A 189 -6.74 -9.67 -8.80
CA THR A 189 -5.77 -10.39 -9.63
C THR A 189 -4.96 -9.39 -10.43
N ILE A 190 -3.64 -9.46 -10.27
CA ILE A 190 -2.67 -8.62 -10.97
C ILE A 190 -1.87 -9.50 -11.91
N THR A 191 -1.75 -9.07 -13.15
CA THR A 191 -0.92 -9.71 -14.18
C THR A 191 0.11 -8.69 -14.63
N LEU A 192 1.39 -8.97 -14.40
CA LEU A 192 2.45 -8.04 -14.78
C LEU A 192 2.50 -7.92 -16.29
N ASN A 193 2.82 -6.74 -16.79
CA ASN A 193 3.06 -6.56 -18.22
C ASN A 193 4.36 -7.29 -18.63
N THR A 194 4.45 -7.66 -19.89
CA THR A 194 5.74 -7.95 -20.53
C THR A 194 6.61 -6.70 -20.36
N PRO A 195 7.86 -6.81 -19.89
CA PRO A 195 8.73 -5.64 -19.70
C PRO A 195 8.69 -4.69 -20.90
N GLY A 196 8.39 -3.41 -20.62
CA GLY A 196 8.31 -2.37 -21.65
C GLY A 196 7.03 -2.34 -22.50
N GLN A 197 6.12 -3.32 -22.36
CA GLN A 197 4.86 -3.39 -23.10
C GLN A 197 3.66 -2.93 -22.28
N GLN A 198 2.58 -2.54 -22.95
CA GLN A 198 1.32 -2.08 -22.34
C GLN A 198 0.26 -3.20 -22.31
N ASP A 199 0.60 -4.35 -21.73
CA ASP A 199 -0.21 -5.57 -21.74
C ASP A 199 -0.50 -6.13 -20.32
N GLY A 200 -0.29 -5.34 -19.27
CA GLY A 200 -0.53 -5.73 -17.89
C GLY A 200 -2.02 -5.74 -17.54
N GLY A 201 -2.39 -6.66 -16.66
CA GLY A 201 -3.78 -6.90 -16.26
C GLY A 201 -4.08 -6.49 -14.82
N LEU A 202 -5.23 -5.85 -14.64
CA LEU A 202 -5.89 -5.62 -13.36
C LEU A 202 -7.32 -6.15 -13.43
N TYR A 203 -7.61 -7.17 -12.62
CA TYR A 203 -8.98 -7.66 -12.42
C TYR A 203 -9.35 -7.56 -10.94
N LEU A 204 -10.43 -6.84 -10.62
CA LEU A 204 -10.94 -6.69 -9.26
C LEU A 204 -12.39 -7.18 -9.21
N GLU A 205 -12.64 -8.08 -8.29
CA GLU A 205 -13.96 -8.64 -7.97
C GLU A 205 -14.30 -8.29 -6.52
N VAL A 206 -15.53 -7.83 -6.29
CA VAL A 206 -16.05 -7.53 -4.96
C VAL A 206 -17.40 -8.22 -4.80
N ASN A 207 -17.53 -9.06 -3.77
CA ASN A 207 -18.70 -9.91 -3.52
C ASN A 207 -19.13 -10.72 -4.76
N GLY A 208 -18.17 -11.32 -5.48
CA GLY A 208 -18.45 -12.12 -6.67
C GLY A 208 -18.70 -11.33 -7.96
N LYS A 209 -18.75 -9.98 -7.90
CA LYS A 209 -19.00 -9.12 -9.05
C LYS A 209 -17.70 -8.46 -9.53
N ALA A 210 -17.39 -8.60 -10.82
CA ALA A 210 -16.31 -7.87 -11.45
C ALA A 210 -16.61 -6.36 -11.43
N VAL A 211 -15.73 -5.57 -10.81
CA VAL A 211 -15.85 -4.11 -10.67
C VAL A 211 -14.78 -3.36 -11.45
N ILE A 212 -13.63 -4.01 -11.71
CA ILE A 212 -12.59 -3.53 -12.63
C ILE A 212 -12.09 -4.70 -13.47
N SER A 213 -11.92 -4.50 -14.77
CA SER A 213 -11.26 -5.44 -15.69
C SER A 213 -10.47 -4.66 -16.73
N GLN A 214 -9.20 -4.38 -16.42
CA GLN A 214 -8.28 -3.62 -17.27
C GLN A 214 -7.13 -4.50 -17.76
N LYS A 215 -6.67 -4.28 -19.00
CA LYS A 215 -5.68 -5.13 -19.70
C LYS A 215 -4.53 -4.36 -20.35
N ASP A 216 -4.41 -3.07 -20.04
CA ASP A 216 -3.37 -2.19 -20.57
C ASP A 216 -2.65 -1.43 -19.43
N ILE A 217 -2.49 -2.05 -18.25
CA ILE A 217 -1.75 -1.45 -17.13
C ILE A 217 -0.24 -1.60 -17.40
N TYR A 218 0.54 -0.55 -17.15
CA TYR A 218 1.99 -0.61 -17.22
C TYR A 218 2.59 -0.70 -15.81
N TYR A 219 3.14 -1.85 -15.42
CA TYR A 219 3.79 -2.04 -14.11
C TYR A 219 5.32 -1.89 -14.17
N ARG A 220 5.97 -2.33 -15.27
CA ARG A 220 7.44 -2.45 -15.35
C ARG A 220 8.04 -2.25 -16.74
N GLY A 221 9.26 -1.73 -16.78
CA GLY A 221 10.07 -1.58 -18.00
C GLY A 221 11.12 -2.69 -18.19
N ASN A 222 11.89 -2.59 -19.28
CA ASN A 222 13.01 -3.50 -19.59
C ASN A 222 14.22 -3.32 -18.67
N ASN A 223 14.43 -2.08 -18.21
CA ASN A 223 15.55 -1.71 -17.36
C ASN A 223 15.01 -0.98 -16.13
N THR A 224 15.51 -1.38 -14.97
CA THR A 224 15.27 -0.70 -13.70
C THR A 224 16.48 0.21 -13.49
N PRO A 225 16.32 1.55 -13.52
CA PRO A 225 17.41 2.42 -13.09
C PRO A 225 17.83 2.02 -11.67
N PRO A 226 19.14 1.97 -11.35
CA PRO A 226 19.56 1.75 -9.97
C PRO A 226 18.88 2.78 -9.05
N PRO A 227 18.57 2.43 -7.79
CA PRO A 227 17.96 3.36 -6.85
C PRO A 227 18.78 4.65 -6.86
N SER A 228 18.16 5.80 -7.15
CA SER A 228 18.87 7.07 -7.10
C SER A 228 19.32 7.29 -5.66
N SER A 229 20.61 7.16 -5.39
CA SER A 229 21.23 7.71 -4.20
C SER A 229 21.02 9.23 -4.24
N ASN A 230 20.43 9.76 -3.16
CA ASN A 230 20.22 11.20 -2.91
C ASN A 230 21.32 12.08 -3.52
N THR A 231 20.92 13.04 -4.36
CA THR A 231 21.75 14.20 -4.68
C THR A 231 20.99 15.44 -4.18
N PRO A 232 21.60 16.32 -3.37
CA PRO A 232 20.97 17.55 -2.91
C PRO A 232 20.56 18.42 -4.10
N THR A 233 19.39 19.03 -4.01
CA THR A 233 18.92 20.05 -4.95
C THR A 233 19.93 21.19 -5.01
N ASP A 234 20.61 21.32 -6.13
CA ASP A 234 21.36 22.50 -6.51
C ASP A 234 20.38 23.68 -6.61
N GLY A 235 20.47 24.59 -5.66
CA GLY A 235 19.67 25.80 -5.63
C GLY A 235 20.15 26.76 -6.70
N SER A 236 19.34 26.96 -7.74
CA SER A 236 19.52 28.13 -8.61
C SER A 236 19.27 29.41 -7.81
N PRO A 237 20.07 30.47 -8.04
CA PRO A 237 20.18 31.62 -7.15
C PRO A 237 18.92 32.47 -7.20
N ALA A 238 18.39 32.80 -6.03
CA ALA A 238 17.39 33.85 -5.88
C ALA A 238 18.12 35.20 -5.89
N ASP A 239 17.56 36.13 -6.66
CA ASP A 239 18.05 37.48 -6.87
C ASP A 239 18.22 38.26 -5.55
N ASP A 240 19.36 38.94 -5.44
CA ASP A 240 19.72 39.86 -4.36
C ASP A 240 18.80 41.11 -4.38
N ASP A 241 18.07 41.35 -3.30
CA ASP A 241 17.50 42.67 -2.96
C ASP A 241 17.99 43.08 -1.55
N PRO A 242 18.83 44.12 -1.42
CA PRO A 242 19.47 44.45 -0.15
C PRO A 242 18.74 45.58 0.57
N THR A 243 18.06 45.30 1.69
CA THR A 243 17.81 46.33 2.71
C THR A 243 17.82 45.78 4.15
N SER A 244 18.95 46.07 4.83
CA SER A 244 19.06 46.44 6.27
C SER A 244 19.02 45.35 7.37
N PRO A 245 19.63 45.64 8.55
CA PRO A 245 20.70 44.80 9.10
C PRO A 245 20.42 44.19 10.50
N ASP A 246 21.46 43.52 11.00
CA ASP A 246 21.77 43.12 12.38
C ASP A 246 21.02 41.91 12.95
N ASP A 247 21.77 40.82 13.18
CA ASP A 247 22.07 40.35 14.53
C ASP A 247 23.19 39.30 14.51
N ASP A 248 24.09 39.46 15.48
CA ASP A 248 25.36 38.78 15.72
C ASP A 248 25.22 37.33 16.27
N ASP A 249 26.40 36.73 16.42
CA ASP A 249 26.80 35.55 17.23
C ASP A 249 26.75 34.17 16.54
N ASP A 250 27.70 33.26 16.71
CA ASP A 250 29.13 33.24 17.04
C ASP A 250 29.58 31.78 16.81
N ASP A 251 30.88 31.60 16.61
CA ASP A 251 31.67 30.39 16.86
C ASP A 251 31.56 29.12 15.99
N GLY A 252 32.70 28.78 15.38
CA GLY A 252 33.26 27.44 15.56
C GLY A 252 33.89 26.72 14.36
N ASP A 253 35.09 27.15 13.97
CA ASP A 253 36.29 26.32 13.69
C ASP A 253 36.20 25.06 12.79
N LEU A 254 36.85 25.08 11.62
CA LEU A 254 38.27 24.70 11.37
C LEU A 254 38.49 23.17 11.21
N LEU A 255 38.74 22.74 9.96
CA LEU A 255 40.00 22.13 9.47
C LEU A 255 39.77 21.15 8.30
N SER A 256 40.15 21.60 7.10
CA SER A 256 40.62 20.75 6.02
C SER A 256 42.01 20.18 6.33
N PRO A 257 42.38 19.05 5.72
CA PRO A 257 43.73 18.92 5.21
C PRO A 257 43.75 18.62 3.71
N ILE A 258 44.41 19.50 2.98
CA ILE A 258 44.99 19.24 1.67
C ILE A 258 46.28 18.45 1.92
N LEU A 259 46.44 17.30 1.29
CA LEU A 259 47.75 16.68 1.05
C LEU A 259 47.79 16.10 -0.35
N GLY A 260 48.55 16.75 -1.23
CA GLY A 260 48.88 16.24 -2.55
C GLY A 260 50.12 15.33 -2.52
N GLY A 261 50.26 14.52 -3.57
CA GLY A 261 51.57 14.03 -4.01
C GLY A 261 51.67 12.55 -4.36
N LEU A 262 51.66 12.29 -5.67
CA LEU A 262 52.53 11.35 -6.41
C LEU A 262 52.53 9.85 -6.06
N LEU A 263 52.14 9.00 -7.03
CA LEU A 263 52.99 8.01 -7.73
C LEU A 263 52.12 6.94 -8.45
N GLY A 264 52.50 6.60 -9.69
CA GLY A 264 52.30 5.26 -10.23
C GLY A 264 51.34 5.12 -11.42
N ASN A 265 51.90 5.15 -12.63
CA ASN A 265 51.31 4.50 -13.80
C ASN A 265 51.14 3.00 -13.52
N ALA A 266 49.88 2.56 -13.38
CA ALA A 266 49.52 1.16 -13.53
C ALA A 266 48.23 1.10 -14.37
N THR A 267 48.38 0.72 -15.64
CA THR A 267 47.27 0.20 -16.44
C THR A 267 46.85 -1.13 -15.82
N ILE A 268 45.92 -1.08 -14.88
CA ILE A 268 45.16 -2.26 -14.46
C ILE A 268 44.06 -2.42 -15.50
N PHE A 269 44.15 -3.50 -16.30
CA PHE A 269 43.00 -4.02 -17.01
C PHE A 269 41.97 -4.40 -15.94
N ASP A 270 40.96 -3.57 -15.77
CA ASP A 270 39.83 -3.87 -14.90
C ASP A 270 38.98 -4.93 -15.62
N ILE A 271 39.19 -6.19 -15.23
CA ILE A 271 38.48 -7.34 -15.78
C ILE A 271 37.11 -7.37 -15.13
N GLY A 272 36.15 -6.70 -15.78
CA GLY A 272 34.72 -6.93 -15.59
C GLY A 272 34.16 -6.46 -14.25
N GLN A 273 33.80 -5.18 -14.17
CA GLN A 273 32.53 -4.85 -13.51
C GLN A 273 31.45 -5.65 -14.24
N SER A 274 30.90 -6.68 -13.60
CA SER A 274 29.62 -7.21 -14.05
C SER A 274 28.64 -6.05 -13.92
N GLU A 275 28.29 -5.43 -15.05
CA GLU A 275 27.13 -4.56 -15.10
C GLU A 275 25.97 -5.36 -14.48
N GLY A 276 25.49 -4.88 -13.34
CA GLY A 276 24.43 -5.54 -12.60
C GLY A 276 23.29 -5.77 -13.57
N LEU A 277 22.97 -7.05 -13.85
CA LEU A 277 21.86 -7.41 -14.72
C LEU A 277 20.65 -6.60 -14.26
N ALA A 278 20.13 -5.76 -15.14
CA ALA A 278 18.94 -4.96 -14.85
C ALA A 278 17.85 -5.93 -14.38
N SER A 279 17.49 -5.87 -13.08
CA SER A 279 16.53 -6.82 -12.53
C SER A 279 15.13 -6.39 -12.96
N ILE A 280 14.47 -7.22 -13.77
CA ILE A 280 13.06 -7.00 -14.13
C ILE A 280 12.24 -7.04 -12.84
N ILE A 281 11.41 -6.02 -12.63
CA ILE A 281 10.55 -5.93 -11.43
C ILE A 281 9.58 -7.11 -11.40
N GLY A 282 9.68 -7.98 -10.40
CA GLY A 282 8.75 -9.07 -10.13
C GLY A 282 7.78 -8.76 -8.98
N PHE A 283 6.88 -9.69 -8.66
CA PHE A 283 6.12 -9.62 -7.41
C PHE A 283 7.03 -9.87 -6.20
N SER A 284 6.75 -9.20 -5.09
CA SER A 284 7.45 -9.41 -3.82
C SER A 284 6.54 -10.07 -2.78
N GLY A 285 5.24 -9.73 -2.80
CA GLY A 285 4.25 -10.37 -1.92
C GLY A 285 3.03 -9.50 -1.64
N ILE A 286 2.55 -9.56 -0.40
CA ILE A 286 1.44 -8.77 0.12
C ILE A 286 2.01 -7.54 0.82
N PHE A 287 1.46 -6.38 0.46
CA PHE A 287 1.59 -5.16 1.26
C PHE A 287 0.31 -5.01 2.08
N PHE A 288 0.35 -5.49 3.33
CA PHE A 288 -0.73 -5.25 4.27
C PHE A 288 -0.57 -3.82 4.77
N SER A 289 -1.52 -2.96 4.40
CA SER A 289 -1.50 -1.56 4.81
C SER A 289 -2.91 -1.11 5.05
N THR A 290 -3.18 -0.70 6.29
CA THR A 290 -4.46 -0.11 6.61
C THR A 290 -4.34 0.95 7.68
N PHE A 291 -4.87 2.14 7.35
CA PHE A 291 -4.87 3.33 8.18
C PHE A 291 -5.81 4.36 7.54
N PHE A 292 -6.36 5.29 8.33
CA PHE A 292 -7.07 6.46 7.82
C PHE A 292 -6.10 7.38 7.10
N GLY A 293 -6.40 7.99 5.96
CA GLY A 293 -5.42 8.99 5.52
C GLY A 293 -5.52 9.58 4.14
N GLY A 294 -4.37 10.11 3.75
CA GLY A 294 -4.18 11.53 3.50
C GLY A 294 -3.09 11.99 4.49
N HIS A 295 -2.68 13.25 4.42
CA HIS A 295 -1.65 13.78 5.32
C HIS A 295 -2.22 14.77 6.35
N ASP A 296 -3.36 15.38 6.03
CA ASP A 296 -3.92 16.50 6.81
C ASP A 296 -4.85 16.05 7.95
N PRO A 297 -5.04 16.89 8.98
CA PRO A 297 -5.93 16.61 10.11
C PRO A 297 -7.37 16.22 9.76
N GLN A 298 -7.90 16.71 8.63
CA GLN A 298 -9.24 16.35 8.13
C GLN A 298 -9.41 14.86 7.81
N TYR A 299 -8.32 14.10 7.69
CA TYR A 299 -8.35 12.66 7.51
C TYR A 299 -8.37 11.88 8.83
N ALA A 300 -8.23 12.55 9.96
CA ALA A 300 -8.17 11.90 11.26
C ALA A 300 -9.50 11.24 11.60
N THR A 301 -9.44 10.01 12.12
CA THR A 301 -10.65 9.38 12.64
C THR A 301 -11.14 10.11 13.90
N PRO A 302 -12.44 10.44 14.00
CA PRO A 302 -12.96 11.25 15.12
C PRO A 302 -13.23 10.45 16.40
N LYS A 303 -13.08 9.13 16.33
CA LYS A 303 -13.31 8.20 17.44
C LYS A 303 -12.41 6.98 17.29
N ASP A 304 -12.35 6.17 18.34
CA ASP A 304 -11.75 4.85 18.27
C ASP A 304 -12.57 3.96 17.32
N GLN A 305 -11.89 3.38 16.32
CA GLN A 305 -12.52 2.54 15.31
C GLN A 305 -11.77 1.24 15.11
N TYR A 306 -12.46 0.27 14.51
CA TYR A 306 -11.92 -1.05 14.25
C TYR A 306 -12.34 -1.56 12.88
N THR A 307 -11.51 -2.41 12.29
CA THR A 307 -11.88 -3.25 11.16
C THR A 307 -11.46 -4.69 11.47
N TRP A 308 -12.11 -5.65 10.80
CA TRP A 308 -11.76 -7.06 10.92
C TRP A 308 -11.52 -7.66 9.56
N PHE A 309 -10.54 -8.55 9.49
CA PHE A 309 -10.19 -9.28 8.28
C PHE A 309 -10.14 -10.78 8.54
N LYS A 310 -10.41 -11.55 7.49
CA LYS A 310 -10.25 -13.01 7.48
C LYS A 310 -10.07 -13.52 6.05
N GLY A 311 -9.78 -14.81 5.91
CA GLY A 311 -9.82 -15.49 4.61
C GLY A 311 -8.76 -15.02 3.61
N PHE A 312 -7.63 -14.49 4.10
CA PHE A 312 -6.50 -14.14 3.22
C PHE A 312 -6.01 -15.37 2.47
N THR A 313 -5.94 -15.28 1.16
CA THR A 313 -5.25 -16.28 0.33
C THR A 313 -4.43 -15.58 -0.75
N LEU A 314 -3.24 -16.11 -1.00
CA LEU A 314 -2.36 -15.70 -2.08
C LEU A 314 -2.18 -16.87 -3.05
N LYS A 315 -2.39 -16.64 -4.35
CA LYS A 315 -2.33 -17.68 -5.37
C LYS A 315 -1.55 -17.20 -6.59
N ILE A 316 -0.61 -18.03 -7.06
CA ILE A 316 0.01 -17.87 -8.37
C ILE A 316 -0.95 -18.48 -9.41
N ASN A 317 -1.32 -17.68 -10.41
CA ASN A 317 -2.15 -18.15 -11.51
C ASN A 317 -1.26 -18.76 -12.59
N LYS A 318 -1.68 -19.91 -13.14
CA LYS A 318 -0.99 -20.51 -14.27
C LYS A 318 -1.17 -19.62 -15.50
N SER A 319 -0.10 -19.38 -16.23
CA SER A 319 -0.19 -18.85 -17.59
C SER A 319 -1.05 -19.80 -18.41
N ASN A 320 -2.10 -19.28 -19.07
CA ASN A 320 -2.80 -20.02 -20.11
C ASN A 320 -1.91 -20.14 -21.34
#